data_AF-A0A916XV02-F1
#
_entry.id   AF-A0A916XV02-F1
#
_cell.length_a   1.000
_cell.length_b   1.000
_cell.length_c   1.000
_cell.angle_alpha   90.00
_cell.angle_beta   90.00
_cell.angle_gamma   90.00
#
_symmetry.space_group_name_H-M   'P 1'
#
loop_
_entity.id
_entity.type
_entity.pdbx_description
1 polymer ?
#
loop_
_entity_poly.entity_id
_entity_poly.type
_entity_poly.pdbx_seq_one_letter_code
_entity_poly.pdbx_strand_id
1 'polypeptide(L)'
;MPRKRFGVKYLKTTTIICCKVANFVAMNTPNSENKLIEGEDFYYTPEGYKCFTEKHHLKRGYCCKSGCRHCPYGYDKKTGAIKK
;
A
#
# COMPACT_ATOMS: atom_id res chain seq x y z
N MET A 1 -0.24 -53.17 -37.63
CA MET A 1 0.64 -52.04 -37.96
C MET A 1 0.17 -50.79 -37.21
N PRO A 2 1.10 -49.94 -36.72
CA PRO A 2 0.94 -49.20 -35.46
C PRO A 2 -0.02 -48.01 -35.56
N ARG A 3 -1.00 -47.97 -34.64
CA ARG A 3 -1.84 -46.79 -34.40
C ARG A 3 -0.93 -45.68 -33.85
N LYS A 4 -0.75 -44.62 -34.65
CA LYS A 4 0.09 -43.47 -34.32
C LYS A 4 -0.39 -42.84 -33.00
N ARG A 5 0.52 -42.80 -32.02
CA ARG A 5 0.38 -42.21 -30.68
C ARG A 5 0.01 -40.73 -30.83
N PHE A 6 -1.24 -40.36 -30.56
CA PHE A 6 -1.71 -38.98 -30.57
C PHE A 6 -1.03 -38.18 -29.44
N GLY A 7 0.12 -37.62 -29.78
CA GLY A 7 0.56 -36.27 -29.43
C GLY A 7 0.43 -35.82 -27.97
N VAL A 8 1.50 -36.05 -27.21
CA VAL A 8 1.90 -35.41 -25.93
C VAL A 8 2.03 -33.87 -26.01
N LYS A 9 1.48 -33.22 -27.05
CA LYS A 9 1.55 -31.78 -27.28
C LYS A 9 0.43 -31.02 -26.55
N TYR A 10 -0.72 -31.65 -26.33
CA TYR A 10 -1.88 -31.02 -25.69
C TYR A 10 -1.73 -30.90 -24.16
N LEU A 11 -0.99 -31.83 -23.53
CA LEU A 11 -0.68 -31.78 -22.10
C LEU A 11 0.41 -30.75 -21.73
N LYS A 12 1.26 -30.34 -22.70
CA LYS A 12 2.30 -29.32 -22.47
C LYS A 12 1.76 -27.90 -22.54
N THR A 13 0.75 -27.65 -23.38
CA THR A 13 0.12 -26.32 -23.47
C THR A 13 -0.82 -26.03 -22.31
N THR A 14 -1.51 -27.05 -21.77
CA THR A 14 -2.35 -26.93 -20.56
C THR A 14 -1.53 -26.67 -19.28
N THR A 15 -0.35 -27.27 -19.14
CA THR A 15 0.57 -26.96 -18.02
C THR A 15 1.15 -25.55 -18.10
N ILE A 16 1.53 -25.08 -19.30
CA ILE A 16 2.05 -23.71 -19.49
C ILE A 16 1.00 -22.64 -19.12
N ILE A 17 -0.27 -22.84 -19.48
CA ILE A 17 -1.35 -21.88 -19.17
C ILE A 17 -1.62 -21.84 -17.67
N CYS A 18 -1.67 -22.99 -16.98
CA CYS A 18 -1.91 -23.06 -15.53
C CYS A 18 -0.81 -22.33 -14.72
N CYS A 19 0.47 -22.52 -15.07
CA CYS A 19 1.58 -21.82 -14.41
C CYS A 19 1.53 -20.29 -14.64
N LYS A 20 1.06 -19.84 -15.79
CA LYS A 20 0.97 -18.40 -16.11
C LYS A 20 -0.16 -17.70 -15.35
N VAL A 21 -1.26 -18.40 -15.08
CA VAL A 21 -2.37 -17.90 -14.24
C VAL A 21 -1.95 -17.82 -12.76
N ALA A 22 -1.21 -18.81 -12.25
CA ALA A 22 -0.74 -18.81 -10.86
C ALA A 22 0.18 -17.63 -10.54
N ASN A 23 1.11 -17.29 -11.45
CA ASN A 23 2.00 -16.14 -11.28
C ASN A 23 1.26 -14.79 -11.33
N PHE A 24 0.15 -14.69 -12.07
CA PHE A 24 -0.63 -13.47 -12.16
C PHE A 24 -1.41 -13.15 -10.87
N VAL A 25 -1.93 -14.17 -10.18
CA VAL A 25 -2.67 -13.99 -8.91
C VAL A 25 -1.77 -13.49 -7.78
N ALA A 26 -0.49 -13.88 -7.75
CA ALA A 26 0.45 -13.47 -6.69
C ALA A 26 0.81 -11.96 -6.73
N MET A 27 0.76 -11.33 -7.91
CA MET A 27 1.18 -9.92 -8.10
C MET A 27 0.12 -8.89 -7.71
N ASN A 28 -1.11 -9.33 -7.41
CA ASN A 28 -2.26 -8.47 -7.18
C ASN A 28 -2.81 -8.57 -5.75
N THR A 29 -2.01 -9.00 -4.76
CA THR A 29 -2.38 -8.79 -3.36
C THR A 29 -2.34 -7.27 -3.09
N PRO A 30 -3.48 -6.61 -2.82
CA PRO A 30 -3.46 -5.21 -2.47
C PRO A 30 -2.74 -5.09 -1.14
N ASN A 31 -1.54 -4.51 -1.17
CA ASN A 31 -0.74 -4.26 0.01
C ASN A 31 -1.53 -3.36 0.96
N SER A 32 -2.14 -3.94 1.99
CA SER A 32 -3.02 -3.28 2.95
C SER A 32 -2.23 -2.64 4.09
N GLU A 33 -1.13 -1.96 3.77
CA GLU A 33 -0.19 -1.42 4.76
C GLU A 33 -0.51 0.01 5.25
N ASN A 34 -1.76 0.48 5.11
CA ASN A 34 -2.17 1.78 5.66
C ASN A 34 -3.45 1.68 6.49
N LYS A 35 -3.49 0.71 7.40
CA LYS A 35 -4.53 0.64 8.43
C LYS A 35 -4.22 1.73 9.46
N LEU A 36 -5.00 2.82 9.43
CA LEU A 36 -4.94 3.85 10.46
C LEU A 36 -5.42 3.26 11.78
N ILE A 37 -4.55 3.24 12.79
CA ILE A 37 -4.86 2.66 14.10
C ILE A 37 -5.30 3.79 15.03
N GLU A 38 -6.51 3.67 15.57
CA GLU A 38 -7.03 4.55 16.62
C GLU A 38 -6.14 4.43 17.87
N GLY A 39 -5.59 5.55 18.33
CA GLY A 39 -4.67 5.60 19.47
C GLY A 39 -3.19 5.69 19.11
N GLU A 40 -2.78 5.27 17.90
CA GLU A 40 -1.38 5.46 17.45
C GLU A 40 -1.24 6.62 16.46
N ASP A 41 -2.12 6.66 15.46
CA ASP A 41 -2.02 7.59 14.33
C ASP A 41 -2.86 8.86 14.56
N PHE A 42 -3.95 8.74 15.31
CA PHE A 42 -4.80 9.86 15.68
C PHE A 42 -5.54 9.60 16.99
N TYR A 43 -5.90 10.69 17.65
CA TYR A 43 -6.80 10.69 18.81
C TYR A 43 -7.90 11.73 18.62
N TYR A 44 -9.02 11.52 19.31
CA TYR A 44 -10.10 12.48 19.38
C TYR A 44 -9.95 13.33 20.64
N THR A 45 -10.03 14.65 20.48
CA THR A 45 -10.19 15.54 21.63
C THR A 45 -11.63 15.49 22.13
N PRO A 46 -11.89 15.85 23.41
CA PRO A 46 -13.25 15.94 23.95
C PRO A 46 -14.14 16.95 23.19
N GLU A 47 -13.52 17.85 22.45
CA GLU A 47 -14.18 18.82 21.56
C GLU A 47 -14.58 18.21 20.18
N GLY A 48 -14.28 16.94 19.94
CA GLY A 48 -14.63 16.23 18.70
C GLY A 48 -13.63 16.42 17.55
N TYR A 49 -12.46 17.03 17.79
CA TYR A 49 -11.45 17.19 16.75
C TYR A 49 -10.58 15.95 16.60
N LYS A 50 -10.30 15.58 15.34
CA LYS A 50 -9.35 14.53 15.00
C LYS A 50 -7.94 15.10 14.96
N CYS A 51 -7.13 14.80 15.97
CA CYS A 51 -5.74 15.23 16.04
C CYS A 51 -4.82 14.11 15.55
N PHE A 52 -4.08 14.36 14.47
CA PHE A 52 -3.08 13.43 13.95
C PHE A 52 -1.74 13.55 14.70
N THR A 53 -1.09 12.41 14.89
CA THR A 53 0.25 12.30 15.49
C THR A 53 1.36 12.35 14.44
N GLU A 54 2.60 12.51 14.89
CA GLU A 54 3.77 12.48 14.00
C GLU A 54 3.90 11.15 13.25
N LYS A 55 3.55 10.03 13.90
CA LYS A 55 3.60 8.68 13.32
C LYS A 55 2.72 8.59 12.07
N HIS A 56 1.52 9.17 12.10
CA HIS A 56 0.63 9.21 10.94
C HIS A 56 1.26 9.98 9.76
N HIS A 57 1.92 11.10 10.05
CA HIS A 57 2.59 11.89 9.02
C HIS A 57 3.84 11.20 8.44
N LEU A 58 4.53 10.38 9.22
CA LEU A 58 5.63 9.53 8.75
C LEU A 58 5.13 8.38 7.87
N LYS A 59 4.09 7.66 8.30
CA LYS A 59 3.45 6.59 7.50
C LYS A 59 2.94 7.11 6.15
N ARG A 60 2.45 8.36 6.11
CA ARG A 60 2.00 9.02 4.87
C ARG A 60 3.14 9.37 3.91
N GLY A 61 4.36 9.57 4.42
CA GLY A 61 5.54 9.82 3.59
C GLY A 61 5.65 11.21 2.94
N TYR A 62 4.71 12.14 3.20
CA TYR A 62 4.81 13.52 2.70
C TYR A 62 4.07 14.54 3.57
N CYS A 63 4.57 15.78 3.55
CA CYS A 63 3.98 16.91 4.27
C CYS A 63 2.73 17.47 3.55
N CYS A 64 1.63 17.65 4.28
CA CYS A 64 0.38 18.23 3.77
C CYS A 64 0.40 19.77 3.64
N LYS A 65 1.43 20.47 4.14
CA LYS A 65 1.51 21.94 4.17
C LYS A 65 0.34 22.64 4.89
N SER A 66 -0.43 21.91 5.70
CA SER A 66 -1.53 22.46 6.50
C SER A 66 -1.07 23.09 7.82
N GLY A 67 0.23 22.93 8.16
CA GLY A 67 0.86 23.29 9.43
C GLY A 67 0.19 22.68 10.65
N CYS A 68 0.26 21.35 10.70
CA CYS A 68 -0.11 20.57 11.88
C CYS A 68 0.82 20.92 13.05
N ARG A 69 0.29 20.91 14.27
CA ARG A 69 1.11 21.14 15.49
C ARG A 69 2.17 20.05 15.69
N HIS A 70 1.85 18.81 15.29
CA HIS A 70 2.73 17.64 15.36
C HIS A 70 3.34 17.30 13.99
N CYS A 71 3.85 18.30 13.27
CA CYS A 71 4.43 18.06 11.95
C CYS A 71 5.88 17.57 12.09
N PRO A 72 6.21 16.32 11.70
CA PRO A 72 7.58 15.81 11.80
C PRO A 72 8.54 16.49 10.80
N TYR A 73 8.01 17.24 9.83
CA TYR A 73 8.77 17.96 8.81
C TYR A 73 9.06 19.42 9.18
N GLY A 74 8.55 19.94 10.30
CA GLY A 74 8.80 21.33 10.70
C GLY A 74 8.25 22.35 9.69
N TYR A 75 7.02 22.13 9.20
CA TYR A 75 6.40 23.06 8.25
C TYR A 75 5.86 24.31 8.95
N ASP A 76 6.40 25.46 8.55
CA ASP A 76 5.95 26.76 9.03
C ASP A 76 4.89 27.36 8.12
N LYS A 77 3.65 27.53 8.63
CA LYS A 77 2.55 28.16 7.86
C LYS A 77 2.87 29.58 7.39
N LYS A 78 3.67 30.32 8.15
CA LYS A 78 3.98 31.74 7.90
C LYS A 78 4.96 31.93 6.75
N THR A 79 5.93 31.03 6.61
CA THR A 79 6.99 31.13 5.60
C THR A 79 6.79 30.14 4.45
N GLY A 80 5.83 29.21 4.55
CA GLY A 80 5.57 28.18 3.53
C GLY A 80 6.73 27.19 3.35
N ALA A 81 7.72 27.22 4.25
CA ALA A 81 8.96 26.47 4.15
C ALA A 81 8.92 25.25 5.07
N ILE A 82 9.59 24.18 4.64
CA ILE A 82 9.85 22.97 5.42
C ILE A 82 11.29 23.12 5.95
N LYS A 83 11.45 23.26 7.26
CA LYS A 83 12.74 23.47 7.91
C LYS A 83 13.10 22.21 8.68
N LYS A 84 13.76 21.26 8.02
CA LYS A 84 14.31 20.07 8.65
C LYS A 84 15.65 19.73 8.04
#